data_AF-A0A662AUZ1-F1
#
_entry.id   AF-A0A662AUZ1-F1
#
_cell.length_a   1.000
_cell.length_b   1.000
_cell.length_c   1.000
_cell.angle_alpha   90.00
_cell.angle_beta   90.00
_cell.angle_gamma   90.00
#
_symmetry.space_group_name_H-M   'P 1'
#
loop_
_entity.id
_entity.type
_entity.pdbx_description
1 polymer ?
#
loop_
_entity_poly.entity_id
_entity_poly.type
_entity_poly.pdbx_seq_one_letter_code
_entity_poly.pdbx_strand_id
1 'polypeptide(L)'
;MKQYYYTDGVNKYGPMPIEELKTKGISAETLVWYVGIDNWIAASQVPELKAMFKDEWNSKNESSFWDAESKNIDTTENHEIRDHALNVLSSQWGIAIGTFLVYTLILMVTQFIPIIGAVGSLIIGGPLLLGLSIFSLKLSRKQFVRIEQLFEGFQNFATALGAYLLMVLFTLLWMLLLIIPGIIASISYAQTFYIIAEDETIGPMDAIDKSKKMMYGYKWKYFLLNLSFIGWILLSIMTLGIGFLWLIPYMQVSRARFYDLVKHNNI
;
A
#
# COMPACT_ATOMS: atom_id res chain seq x y z
N MET A 1 22.68 8.22 26.36
CA MET A 1 21.46 8.76 25.71
C MET A 1 21.89 9.88 24.77
N LYS A 2 21.37 9.92 23.55
CA LYS A 2 21.67 11.01 22.60
C LYS A 2 21.10 12.33 23.13
N GLN A 3 21.88 13.40 23.03
CA GLN A 3 21.46 14.76 23.38
C GLN A 3 21.27 15.53 22.08
N TYR A 4 20.12 16.20 21.95
CA TYR A 4 19.72 16.90 20.75
C TYR A 4 19.74 18.42 20.96
N TYR A 5 20.01 19.13 19.87
CA TYR A 5 19.90 20.57 19.75
C TYR A 5 18.99 20.87 18.57
N TYR A 6 18.18 21.93 18.66
CA TYR A 6 17.39 22.43 17.53
C TYR A 6 17.58 23.94 17.37
N THR A 7 17.29 24.47 16.18
CA THR A 7 17.34 25.90 15.89
C THR A 7 16.04 26.38 15.26
N ASP A 8 15.60 27.58 15.64
CA ASP A 8 14.47 28.29 15.02
C ASP A 8 14.94 29.20 13.85
N GLY A 9 16.20 29.09 13.46
CA GLY A 9 16.86 29.94 12.45
C GLY A 9 17.59 31.14 13.06
N VAL A 10 17.33 31.48 14.32
CA VAL A 10 17.95 32.62 15.03
C VAL A 10 18.73 32.14 16.25
N ASN A 11 18.12 31.29 17.06
CA ASN A 11 18.65 30.80 18.33
C ASN A 11 18.83 29.29 18.31
N LYS A 12 19.84 28.81 19.04
CA LYS A 12 20.11 27.39 19.25
C LYS A 12 19.63 26.99 20.64
N TYR A 13 18.88 25.90 20.73
CA TYR A 13 18.33 25.36 21.97
C TYR A 13 18.85 23.94 22.20
N GLY A 14 19.27 23.62 23.43
CA GLY A 14 19.82 22.32 23.83
C GLY A 14 21.06 22.45 24.72
N PRO A 15 21.68 21.34 25.15
CA PRO A 15 21.30 19.95 24.87
C PRO A 15 20.04 19.52 25.62
N MET A 16 19.18 18.73 24.98
CA MET A 16 18.01 18.12 25.62
C MET A 16 17.78 16.67 25.15
N PRO A 17 17.11 15.83 25.95
CA PRO A 17 16.70 14.51 25.51
C PRO A 17 15.61 14.62 24.43
N ILE A 18 15.49 13.57 23.61
CA ILE A 18 14.54 13.56 22.49
C ILE A 18 13.08 13.68 22.93
N GLU A 19 12.72 13.15 24.10
CA GLU A 19 11.37 13.28 24.64
C GLU A 19 11.02 14.73 24.96
N GLU A 20 11.98 15.52 25.44
CA GLU A 20 11.77 16.95 25.64
C GLU A 20 11.68 17.67 24.28
N LEU A 21 12.52 17.31 23.31
CA LEU A 21 12.49 17.89 21.97
C LEU A 21 11.11 17.71 21.28
N LYS A 22 10.49 16.52 21.40
CA LYS A 22 9.15 16.24 20.87
C LYS A 22 8.07 17.16 21.43
N THR A 23 8.26 17.71 22.64
CA THR A 23 7.29 18.62 23.27
C THR A 23 7.44 20.08 22.83
N LYS A 24 8.52 20.45 22.14
CA LYS A 24 8.80 21.85 21.77
C LYS A 24 8.04 22.34 20.53
N GLY A 25 7.17 21.52 19.93
CA GLY A 25 6.37 21.92 18.76
C GLY A 25 7.21 22.25 17.52
N ILE A 26 8.34 21.55 17.35
CA ILE A 26 9.18 21.67 16.14
C ILE A 26 8.43 21.17 14.90
N SER A 27 8.81 21.65 13.71
CA SER A 27 8.27 21.23 12.41
C SER A 27 9.21 20.29 11.66
N ALA A 28 8.75 19.62 10.60
CA ALA A 28 9.54 18.70 9.78
C ALA A 28 10.84 19.31 9.21
N GLU A 29 10.84 20.63 8.99
CA GLU A 29 11.94 21.40 8.38
C GLU A 29 12.87 22.04 9.43
N THR A 30 12.50 21.98 10.71
CA THR A 30 13.32 22.49 11.81
C THR A 30 14.67 21.79 11.81
N LEU A 31 15.77 22.54 11.81
CA LEU A 31 17.10 21.95 11.80
C LEU A 31 17.46 21.44 13.20
N VAL A 32 17.89 20.18 13.25
CA VAL A 32 18.27 19.44 14.45
C VAL A 32 19.71 18.93 14.31
N TRP A 33 20.46 18.96 15.41
CA TRP A 33 21.80 18.40 15.50
C TRP A 33 21.93 17.50 16.72
N TYR A 34 22.68 16.41 16.60
CA TYR A 34 23.05 15.57 17.73
C TYR A 34 24.48 15.06 17.58
N VAL A 35 25.10 14.66 18.70
CA VAL A 35 26.47 14.14 18.69
C VAL A 35 26.55 12.89 17.82
N GLY A 36 27.31 12.96 16.72
CA GLY A 36 27.48 11.87 15.75
C GLY A 36 27.07 12.18 14.30
N ILE A 37 26.64 13.42 14.01
CA ILE A 37 26.42 13.89 12.63
C ILE A 37 27.21 15.17 12.35
N ASP A 38 27.69 15.32 11.11
CA ASP A 38 28.60 16.41 10.73
C ASP A 38 27.88 17.75 10.58
N ASN A 39 26.64 17.72 10.08
CA ASN A 39 25.86 18.92 9.78
C ASN A 39 24.48 18.88 10.45
N TRP A 40 23.88 20.06 10.59
CA TRP A 40 22.48 20.19 10.96
C TRP A 40 21.60 19.56 9.87
N ILE A 41 20.66 18.72 10.28
CA ILE A 41 19.74 18.03 9.38
C ILE A 41 18.31 18.40 9.74
N ALA A 42 17.39 18.35 8.79
CA ALA A 42 15.98 18.59 9.07
C ALA A 42 15.44 17.54 10.06
N ALA A 43 14.54 17.94 10.96
CA ALA A 43 13.97 17.06 11.99
C ALA A 43 13.30 15.83 11.36
N SER A 44 12.70 15.96 10.18
CA SER A 44 12.14 14.85 9.40
C SER A 44 13.16 13.80 8.94
N GLN A 45 14.45 14.14 8.87
CA GLN A 45 15.52 13.21 8.49
C GLN A 45 16.04 12.39 9.68
N VAL A 46 15.73 12.81 10.91
CA VAL A 46 16.08 12.08 12.13
C VAL A 46 15.13 10.90 12.29
N PRO A 47 15.61 9.64 12.27
CA PRO A 47 14.75 8.45 12.30
C PRO A 47 13.78 8.43 13.49
N GLU A 48 14.23 8.92 14.65
CA GLU A 48 13.45 8.93 15.88
C GLU A 48 12.35 10.01 15.91
N LEU A 49 12.45 11.04 15.07
CA LEU A 49 11.47 12.13 14.94
C LEU A 49 10.60 12.01 13.69
N LYS A 50 11.04 11.25 12.69
CA LYS A 50 10.36 11.08 11.40
C LYS A 50 8.87 10.71 11.55
N ALA A 51 8.54 9.86 12.53
CA ALA A 51 7.16 9.44 12.78
C ALA A 51 6.27 10.56 13.38
N MET A 52 6.84 11.56 14.04
CA MET A 52 6.12 12.70 14.61
C MET A 52 5.55 13.61 13.51
N PHE A 53 6.27 13.74 12.39
CA PHE A 53 5.88 14.58 11.26
C PHE A 53 5.02 13.86 10.23
N LYS A 54 4.39 12.75 10.61
CA LYS A 54 3.58 11.93 9.70
C LYS A 54 2.49 12.77 9.01
N ASP A 55 1.78 13.61 9.76
CA ASP A 55 0.63 14.35 9.23
C ASP A 55 1.08 15.51 8.32
N GLU A 56 2.14 16.24 8.70
CA GLU A 56 2.77 17.25 7.84
C GLU A 56 3.29 16.64 6.52
N TRP A 57 3.98 15.51 6.62
CA TRP A 57 4.54 14.81 5.47
C TRP A 57 3.42 14.26 4.58
N ASN A 58 2.35 13.69 5.15
CA ASN A 58 1.19 13.22 4.39
C ASN A 58 0.50 14.36 3.66
N SER A 59 0.23 15.49 4.33
CA SER A 59 -0.43 16.64 3.73
C SER A 59 0.35 17.22 2.54
N LYS A 60 1.68 17.38 2.70
CA LYS A 60 2.57 17.88 1.64
C LYS A 60 2.60 16.94 0.43
N ASN A 61 2.72 15.64 0.69
CA ASN A 61 2.82 14.64 -0.37
C ASN A 61 1.48 14.38 -1.07
N GLU A 62 0.36 14.45 -0.34
CA GLU A 62 -0.97 14.20 -0.88
C GLU A 62 -1.44 15.34 -1.79
N SER A 63 -1.23 16.61 -1.42
CA SER A 63 -1.50 17.74 -2.33
C SER A 63 -0.70 17.59 -3.62
N SER A 64 0.62 17.40 -3.50
CA SER A 64 1.50 17.21 -4.66
C SER A 64 1.12 15.99 -5.49
N PHE A 65 0.60 14.93 -4.88
CA PHE A 65 0.11 13.75 -5.58
C PHE A 65 -1.09 14.13 -6.44
N TRP A 66 -2.16 14.68 -5.86
CA TRP A 66 -3.38 15.03 -6.60
C TRP A 66 -3.14 16.13 -7.65
N ASP A 67 -2.26 17.09 -7.40
CA ASP A 67 -1.88 18.14 -8.36
C ASP A 67 -1.13 17.58 -9.58
N ALA A 68 -0.28 16.58 -9.37
CA ALA A 68 0.39 15.86 -10.46
C ALA A 68 -0.52 14.84 -11.17
N GLU A 69 -1.68 14.55 -10.57
CA GLU A 69 -2.58 13.46 -10.97
C GLU A 69 -3.76 13.84 -11.83
N SER A 70 -3.76 15.04 -12.41
CA SER A 70 -4.83 15.46 -13.33
C SER A 70 -4.96 14.60 -14.60
N LYS A 71 -4.18 13.51 -14.73
CA LYS A 71 -4.28 12.54 -15.82
C LYS A 71 -5.44 11.57 -15.56
N ASN A 72 -6.35 11.51 -16.51
CA ASN A 72 -7.42 10.51 -16.55
C ASN A 72 -6.83 9.13 -16.86
N ILE A 73 -7.44 8.07 -16.32
CA ILE A 73 -7.16 6.69 -16.73
C ILE A 73 -7.23 6.50 -18.25
N ASP A 74 -8.10 7.20 -18.98
CA ASP A 74 -8.24 7.02 -20.43
C ASP A 74 -6.97 7.38 -21.21
N THR A 75 -6.24 8.42 -20.76
CA THR A 75 -5.00 8.89 -21.41
C THR A 75 -3.73 8.27 -20.82
N THR A 76 -3.80 7.72 -19.60
CA THR A 76 -2.63 7.15 -18.92
C THR A 76 -2.28 5.78 -19.49
N GLU A 77 -1.08 5.59 -20.04
CA GLU A 77 -0.65 4.29 -20.52
C GLU A 77 -0.24 3.33 -19.38
N ASN A 78 -0.33 2.02 -19.63
CA ASN A 78 0.05 1.01 -18.62
C ASN A 78 1.53 1.09 -18.21
N HIS A 79 2.41 1.59 -19.09
CA HIS A 79 3.81 1.82 -18.72
C HIS A 79 3.95 3.01 -17.76
N GLU A 80 3.17 4.07 -17.91
CA GLU A 80 3.18 5.22 -16.98
C GLU A 80 2.74 4.80 -15.56
N ILE A 81 1.74 3.91 -15.45
CA ILE A 81 1.29 3.34 -14.15
C ILE A 81 2.44 2.60 -13.46
N ARG A 82 3.21 1.85 -14.24
CA ARG A 82 4.36 1.08 -13.77
C ARG A 82 5.53 1.98 -13.39
N ASP A 83 5.83 2.97 -14.21
CA ASP A 83 6.89 3.94 -13.95
C ASP A 83 6.60 4.74 -12.68
N HIS A 84 5.33 5.12 -12.47
CA HIS A 84 4.88 5.70 -11.20
C HIS A 84 5.19 4.78 -10.02
N ALA A 85 4.83 3.49 -10.10
CA ALA A 85 5.09 2.54 -9.03
C ALA A 85 6.59 2.38 -8.74
N LEU A 86 7.45 2.32 -9.76
CA LEU A 86 8.91 2.28 -9.60
C LEU A 86 9.46 3.56 -8.95
N ASN A 87 8.97 4.72 -9.39
CA ASN A 87 9.39 6.01 -8.84
C ASN A 87 9.04 6.13 -7.35
N VAL A 88 7.84 5.72 -6.95
CA VAL A 88 7.43 5.68 -5.55
C VAL A 88 8.30 4.70 -4.74
N LEU A 89 8.50 3.49 -5.27
CA LEU A 89 9.26 2.43 -4.59
C LEU A 89 10.75 2.77 -4.46
N SER A 90 11.34 3.55 -5.37
CA SER A 90 12.75 3.95 -5.34
C SER A 90 13.21 4.49 -3.98
N SER A 91 12.31 5.18 -3.26
CA SER A 91 12.57 5.77 -1.93
C SER A 91 12.16 4.89 -0.75
N GLN A 92 11.38 3.82 -0.98
CA GLN A 92 10.72 3.02 0.07
C GLN A 92 10.93 1.51 -0.09
N TRP A 93 11.86 1.06 -0.95
CA TRP A 93 12.12 -0.37 -1.21
C TRP A 93 12.31 -1.20 0.05
N GLY A 94 13.04 -0.69 1.05
CA GLY A 94 13.28 -1.41 2.30
C GLY A 94 12.00 -1.72 3.07
N ILE A 95 11.12 -0.73 3.24
CA ILE A 95 9.83 -0.89 3.96
C ILE A 95 8.86 -1.74 3.12
N ALA A 96 8.85 -1.54 1.81
CA ALA A 96 8.02 -2.33 0.91
C ALA A 96 8.41 -3.82 0.97
N ILE A 97 9.68 -4.15 0.71
CA ILE A 97 10.19 -5.53 0.77
C ILE A 97 9.95 -6.13 2.16
N GLY A 98 10.22 -5.38 3.23
CA GLY A 98 9.96 -5.84 4.61
C GLY A 98 8.48 -6.18 4.84
N THR A 99 7.56 -5.32 4.40
CA THR A 99 6.11 -5.55 4.54
C THR A 99 5.65 -6.78 3.75
N PHE A 100 6.08 -6.90 2.48
CA PHE A 100 5.71 -8.04 1.64
C PHE A 100 6.34 -9.35 2.12
N LEU A 101 7.56 -9.31 2.67
CA LEU A 101 8.20 -10.47 3.29
C LEU A 101 7.42 -10.92 4.54
N VAL A 102 7.03 -10.00 5.41
CA VAL A 102 6.19 -10.32 6.58
C VAL A 102 4.86 -10.94 6.12
N TYR A 103 4.20 -10.34 5.13
CA TYR A 103 2.97 -10.88 4.54
C TYR A 103 3.15 -12.30 4.00
N THR A 104 4.18 -12.56 3.19
CA THR A 104 4.41 -13.90 2.62
C THR A 104 4.80 -14.92 3.68
N LEU A 105 5.59 -14.54 4.70
CA LEU A 105 5.93 -15.42 5.82
C LEU A 105 4.70 -15.80 6.64
N ILE A 106 3.79 -14.85 6.93
CA ILE A 106 2.54 -15.14 7.64
C ILE A 106 1.72 -16.17 6.85
N LEU A 107 1.60 -15.99 5.53
CA LEU A 107 0.88 -16.94 4.68
C LEU A 107 1.55 -18.31 4.65
N MET A 108 2.88 -18.37 4.53
CA MET A 108 3.64 -19.63 4.55
C MET A 108 3.48 -20.37 5.88
N VAL A 109 3.69 -19.69 7.01
CA VAL A 109 3.55 -20.26 8.36
C VAL A 109 2.14 -20.81 8.58
N THR A 110 1.11 -20.10 8.10
CA THR A 110 -0.29 -20.55 8.21
C THR A 110 -0.51 -21.90 7.52
N GLN A 111 0.16 -22.18 6.39
CA GLN A 111 0.03 -23.46 5.68
C GLN A 111 0.68 -24.65 6.41
N PHE A 112 1.66 -24.41 7.28
CA PHE A 112 2.31 -25.48 8.05
C PHE A 112 1.46 -26.00 9.21
N ILE A 113 0.34 -25.35 9.53
CA ILE A 113 -0.57 -25.77 10.61
C ILE A 113 -1.57 -26.81 10.05
N PRO A 114 -1.51 -28.10 10.45
CA PRO A 114 -2.40 -29.13 9.91
C PRO A 114 -3.86 -28.84 10.27
N ILE A 115 -4.79 -29.09 9.34
CA ILE A 115 -6.26 -28.92 9.48
C ILE A 115 -6.71 -27.45 9.63
N ILE A 116 -6.03 -26.67 10.46
CA ILE A 116 -6.26 -25.24 10.69
C ILE A 116 -5.75 -24.41 9.50
N GLY A 117 -4.71 -24.84 8.78
CA GLY A 117 -4.10 -24.03 7.72
C GLY A 117 -5.02 -23.69 6.55
N ALA A 118 -5.96 -24.57 6.20
CA ALA A 118 -6.91 -24.32 5.10
C ALA A 118 -8.06 -23.39 5.50
N VAL A 119 -8.62 -23.56 6.71
CA VAL A 119 -9.72 -22.72 7.20
C VAL A 119 -9.18 -21.39 7.75
N GLY A 120 -8.08 -21.45 8.48
CA GLY A 120 -7.38 -20.29 9.04
C GLY A 120 -6.85 -19.34 7.96
N SER A 121 -6.36 -19.85 6.82
CA SER A 121 -5.95 -18.99 5.71
C SER A 121 -7.11 -18.19 5.11
N LEU A 122 -8.33 -18.76 5.08
CA LEU A 122 -9.53 -18.03 4.63
C LEU A 122 -9.94 -16.95 5.63
N ILE A 123 -9.82 -17.22 6.92
CA ILE A 123 -10.19 -16.31 8.01
C ILE A 123 -9.22 -15.11 8.07
N ILE A 124 -7.92 -15.37 7.94
CA ILE A 124 -6.86 -14.35 8.08
C ILE A 124 -6.63 -13.64 6.73
N GLY A 125 -6.90 -14.32 5.61
CA GLY A 125 -6.62 -13.83 4.26
C GLY A 125 -7.33 -12.53 3.90
N GLY A 126 -8.61 -12.38 4.25
CA GLY A 126 -9.37 -11.16 4.00
C GLY A 126 -8.79 -9.93 4.71
N PRO A 127 -8.66 -9.94 6.04
CA PRO A 127 -8.03 -8.86 6.80
C PRO A 127 -6.58 -8.54 6.37
N LEU A 128 -5.75 -9.55 6.10
CA LEU A 128 -4.39 -9.32 5.58
C LEU A 128 -4.40 -8.67 4.20
N LEU A 129 -5.30 -9.10 3.31
CA LEU A 129 -5.45 -8.50 1.99
C LEU A 129 -5.90 -7.05 2.08
N LEU A 130 -6.82 -6.73 3.01
CA LEU A 130 -7.20 -5.34 3.30
C LEU A 130 -6.00 -4.52 3.80
N GLY A 131 -5.23 -5.03 4.76
CA GLY A 131 -4.02 -4.37 5.24
C GLY A 131 -2.97 -4.14 4.15
N LEU A 132 -2.82 -5.11 3.24
CA LEU A 132 -1.96 -4.98 2.07
C LEU A 132 -2.46 -3.89 1.10
N SER A 133 -3.77 -3.79 0.90
CA SER A 133 -4.40 -2.73 0.11
C SER A 133 -4.22 -1.36 0.76
N ILE A 134 -4.41 -1.23 2.08
CA ILE A 134 -4.14 0.01 2.84
C ILE A 134 -2.68 0.44 2.65
N PHE A 135 -1.74 -0.48 2.89
CA PHE A 135 -0.31 -0.21 2.73
C PHE A 135 0.03 0.23 1.30
N SER A 136 -0.46 -0.51 0.30
CA SER A 136 -0.16 -0.23 -1.12
C SER A 136 -0.77 1.07 -1.60
N LEU A 137 -1.96 1.43 -1.11
CA LEU A 137 -2.63 2.70 -1.41
C LEU A 137 -1.88 3.88 -0.80
N LYS A 138 -1.54 3.79 0.48
CA LYS A 138 -0.70 4.78 1.16
C LYS A 138 0.64 4.93 0.43
N LEU A 139 1.28 3.83 0.08
CA LEU A 139 2.55 3.87 -0.65
C LEU A 139 2.39 4.57 -2.01
N SER A 140 1.40 4.18 -2.82
CA SER A 140 1.09 4.80 -4.12
C SER A 140 0.93 6.31 -4.02
N ARG A 141 0.22 6.79 -3.00
CA ARG A 141 -0.02 8.22 -2.75
C ARG A 141 1.19 8.97 -2.16
N LYS A 142 2.35 8.31 -2.09
CA LYS A 142 3.52 8.80 -1.36
C LYS A 142 3.12 9.22 0.06
N GLN A 143 2.28 8.42 0.72
CA GLN A 143 1.88 8.57 2.11
C GLN A 143 2.80 7.78 3.09
N PHE A 144 2.76 8.08 4.39
CA PHE A 144 3.79 7.65 5.33
C PHE A 144 3.49 6.20 5.66
N VAL A 145 4.35 5.32 5.19
CA VAL A 145 4.15 3.88 5.29
C VAL A 145 4.90 3.28 6.45
N ARG A 146 4.28 2.27 7.07
CA ARG A 146 4.93 1.41 8.06
C ARG A 146 4.42 -0.02 7.94
N ILE A 147 5.20 -0.97 8.43
CA ILE A 147 4.87 -2.41 8.34
C ILE A 147 3.59 -2.73 9.13
N GLU A 148 3.31 -2.00 10.22
CA GLU A 148 2.12 -2.24 11.06
C GLU A 148 0.81 -2.02 10.31
N GLN A 149 0.83 -1.25 9.21
CA GLN A 149 -0.33 -1.03 8.34
C GLN A 149 -0.85 -2.33 7.74
N LEU A 150 0.01 -3.35 7.61
CA LEU A 150 -0.41 -4.68 7.19
C LEU A 150 -1.46 -5.28 8.13
N PHE A 151 -1.43 -4.91 9.42
CA PHE A 151 -2.36 -5.40 10.42
C PHE A 151 -3.56 -4.46 10.64
N GLU A 152 -3.56 -3.26 10.05
CA GLU A 152 -4.71 -2.34 10.13
C GLU A 152 -5.98 -2.97 9.54
N GLY A 153 -5.86 -3.85 8.54
CA GLY A 153 -7.01 -4.56 7.96
C GLY A 153 -7.77 -5.47 8.93
N PHE A 154 -7.18 -5.83 10.08
CA PHE A 154 -7.89 -6.56 11.14
C PHE A 154 -8.83 -5.66 11.96
N GLN A 155 -8.72 -4.33 11.88
CA GLN A 155 -9.66 -3.43 12.54
C GLN A 155 -11.04 -3.51 11.89
N ASN A 156 -11.10 -3.71 10.57
CA ASN A 156 -12.34 -3.92 9.82
C ASN A 156 -12.55 -5.41 9.45
N PHE A 157 -12.32 -6.30 10.43
CA PHE A 157 -12.25 -7.74 10.22
C PHE A 157 -13.51 -8.32 9.56
N ALA A 158 -14.70 -7.99 10.07
CA ALA A 158 -15.96 -8.56 9.57
C ALA A 158 -16.21 -8.18 8.11
N THR A 159 -15.97 -6.92 7.76
CA THR A 159 -16.14 -6.42 6.39
C THR A 159 -15.10 -7.04 5.46
N ALA A 160 -13.82 -7.04 5.87
CA ALA A 160 -12.72 -7.60 5.11
C ALA A 160 -12.91 -9.10 4.83
N LEU A 161 -13.28 -9.87 5.87
CA LEU A 161 -13.55 -11.29 5.75
C LEU A 161 -14.80 -11.56 4.90
N GLY A 162 -15.88 -10.82 5.14
CA GLY A 162 -17.11 -10.95 4.36
C GLY A 162 -16.88 -10.69 2.87
N ALA A 163 -16.16 -9.62 2.54
CA ALA A 163 -15.84 -9.27 1.15
C ALA A 163 -14.94 -10.34 0.52
N TYR A 164 -13.93 -10.80 1.24
CA TYR A 164 -13.05 -11.89 0.80
C TYR A 164 -13.82 -13.17 0.48
N LEU A 165 -14.66 -13.64 1.41
CA LEU A 165 -15.43 -14.87 1.24
C LEU A 165 -16.45 -14.75 0.10
N LEU A 166 -17.15 -13.61 -0.03
CA LEU A 166 -18.06 -13.36 -1.13
C LEU A 166 -17.33 -13.33 -2.48
N MET A 167 -16.18 -12.67 -2.55
CA MET A 167 -15.36 -12.63 -3.77
C MET A 167 -14.89 -14.02 -4.17
N VAL A 168 -14.39 -14.82 -3.22
CA VAL A 168 -13.97 -16.20 -3.46
C VAL A 168 -15.16 -17.03 -3.93
N LEU A 169 -16.29 -16.97 -3.24
CA LEU A 169 -17.51 -17.68 -3.61
C LEU A 169 -17.99 -17.32 -5.02
N PHE A 170 -18.16 -16.03 -5.32
CA PHE A 170 -18.62 -15.59 -6.64
C PHE A 170 -17.62 -15.95 -7.74
N THR A 171 -16.32 -15.80 -7.49
CA THR A 171 -15.29 -16.18 -8.47
C THR A 171 -15.31 -17.69 -8.73
N LEU A 172 -15.46 -18.51 -7.69
CA LEU A 172 -15.60 -19.96 -7.83
C LEU A 172 -16.87 -20.35 -8.61
N LEU A 173 -18.00 -19.71 -8.31
CA LEU A 173 -19.26 -19.93 -9.04
C LEU A 173 -19.11 -19.61 -10.54
N TRP A 174 -18.49 -18.49 -10.87
CA TRP A 174 -18.22 -18.12 -12.26
C TRP A 174 -17.22 -19.06 -12.92
N MET A 175 -16.14 -19.44 -12.24
CA MET A 175 -15.15 -20.39 -12.76
C MET A 175 -15.73 -21.79 -12.98
N LEU A 176 -16.66 -22.24 -12.12
CA LEU A 176 -17.34 -23.51 -12.24
C LEU A 176 -18.25 -23.53 -13.47
N LEU A 177 -18.90 -22.41 -13.79
CA LEU A 177 -19.66 -22.27 -15.01
C LEU A 177 -18.72 -22.31 -16.22
N LEU A 178 -17.72 -21.43 -16.26
CA LEU A 178 -16.72 -21.32 -17.32
C LEU A 178 -15.48 -20.54 -16.82
N ILE A 179 -14.28 -20.92 -17.30
CA ILE A 179 -13.02 -20.28 -16.89
C ILE A 179 -12.98 -18.78 -17.26
N ILE A 180 -13.38 -18.43 -18.49
CA ILE A 180 -13.29 -17.05 -18.99
C ILE A 180 -14.16 -16.07 -18.18
N PRO A 181 -15.47 -16.35 -17.94
CA PRO A 181 -16.29 -15.56 -17.02
C PRO A 181 -15.72 -15.45 -15.61
N GLY A 182 -15.09 -16.51 -15.08
CA GLY A 182 -14.40 -16.48 -13.79
C GLY A 182 -13.27 -15.45 -13.73
N ILE A 183 -12.45 -15.38 -14.77
CA ILE A 183 -11.37 -14.37 -14.89
C ILE A 183 -11.96 -12.96 -15.00
N ILE A 184 -13.03 -12.77 -15.79
CA ILE A 184 -13.68 -11.46 -15.92
C ILE A 184 -14.31 -11.02 -14.59
N ALA A 185 -14.91 -11.96 -13.84
CA ALA A 185 -15.47 -11.69 -12.52
C ALA A 185 -14.38 -11.28 -11.52
N SER A 186 -13.26 -12.00 -11.45
CA SER A 186 -12.15 -11.66 -10.54
C SER A 186 -11.55 -10.28 -10.84
N ILE A 187 -11.40 -9.92 -12.12
CA ILE A 187 -10.99 -8.57 -12.54
C ILE A 187 -12.02 -7.52 -12.12
N SER A 188 -13.32 -7.82 -12.24
CA SER A 188 -14.38 -6.90 -11.84
C SER A 188 -14.37 -6.59 -10.33
N TYR A 189 -13.83 -7.50 -9.51
CA TYR A 189 -13.77 -7.36 -8.05
C TYR A 189 -12.40 -6.85 -7.56
N ALA A 190 -11.48 -6.53 -8.47
CA ALA A 190 -10.10 -6.18 -8.13
C ALA A 190 -9.97 -4.91 -7.27
N GLN A 191 -10.96 -4.02 -7.28
CA GLN A 191 -10.92 -2.75 -6.55
C GLN A 191 -11.57 -2.82 -5.17
N THR A 192 -12.25 -3.92 -4.82
CA THR A 192 -13.03 -4.06 -3.59
C THR A 192 -12.25 -3.70 -2.32
N PHE A 193 -11.02 -4.22 -2.17
CA PHE A 193 -10.22 -3.95 -0.97
C PHE A 193 -9.63 -2.55 -0.90
N TYR A 194 -9.40 -1.90 -2.05
CA TYR A 194 -9.02 -0.48 -2.06
C TYR A 194 -10.19 0.43 -1.69
N ILE A 195 -11.42 0.04 -2.07
CA ILE A 195 -12.64 0.74 -1.67
C ILE A 195 -12.85 0.62 -0.16
N ILE A 196 -12.73 -0.58 0.41
CA ILE A 196 -12.86 -0.80 1.87
C ILE A 196 -11.75 -0.09 2.64
N ALA A 197 -10.54 0.01 2.06
CA ALA A 197 -9.42 0.74 2.66
C ALA A 197 -9.66 2.25 2.76
N GLU A 198 -10.54 2.82 1.93
CA GLU A 198 -10.88 4.24 1.97
C GLU A 198 -12.18 4.53 2.71
N ASP A 199 -13.14 3.62 2.63
CA ASP A 199 -14.43 3.72 3.31
C ASP A 199 -14.60 2.51 4.22
N GLU A 200 -14.19 2.66 5.48
CA GLU A 200 -14.28 1.58 6.46
C GLU A 200 -15.73 1.23 6.84
N THR A 201 -16.70 2.09 6.49
CA THR A 201 -18.12 1.91 6.82
C THR A 201 -18.89 1.12 5.76
N ILE A 202 -18.30 0.93 4.57
CA ILE A 202 -18.97 0.26 3.46
C ILE A 202 -19.20 -1.23 3.75
N GLY A 203 -20.38 -1.73 3.38
CA GLY A 203 -20.67 -3.16 3.48
C GLY A 203 -19.87 -4.01 2.48
N PRO A 204 -19.64 -5.30 2.76
CA PRO A 204 -18.92 -6.22 1.86
C PRO A 204 -19.47 -6.27 0.44
N MET A 205 -20.79 -6.40 0.31
CA MET A 205 -21.46 -6.50 -1.00
C MET A 205 -21.42 -5.17 -1.74
N ASP A 206 -21.64 -4.06 -1.01
CA ASP A 206 -21.61 -2.71 -1.58
C ASP A 206 -20.21 -2.36 -2.12
N ALA A 207 -19.14 -2.79 -1.43
CA ALA A 207 -17.78 -2.65 -1.91
C ALA A 207 -17.53 -3.42 -3.21
N ILE A 208 -18.03 -4.66 -3.30
CA ILE A 208 -17.94 -5.49 -4.50
C ILE A 208 -18.71 -4.84 -5.66
N ASP A 209 -19.92 -4.35 -5.42
CA ASP A 209 -20.75 -3.73 -6.44
C ASP A 209 -20.17 -2.39 -6.91
N LYS A 210 -19.58 -1.62 -6.00
CA LYS A 210 -18.84 -0.40 -6.34
C LYS A 210 -17.60 -0.75 -7.18
N SER A 211 -16.86 -1.80 -6.84
CA SER A 211 -15.74 -2.30 -7.67
C SER A 211 -16.21 -2.69 -9.08
N LYS A 212 -17.33 -3.41 -9.21
CA LYS A 212 -17.88 -3.78 -10.53
C LYS A 212 -18.21 -2.56 -11.38
N LYS A 213 -18.85 -1.54 -10.78
CA LYS A 213 -19.19 -0.28 -11.44
C LYS A 213 -17.94 0.47 -11.88
N MET A 214 -16.98 0.64 -10.97
CA MET A 214 -15.69 1.30 -11.25
C MET A 214 -14.91 0.60 -12.37
N MET A 215 -14.97 -0.72 -12.44
CA MET A 215 -14.25 -1.52 -13.44
C MET A 215 -14.95 -1.58 -14.81
N TYR A 216 -16.16 -1.02 -14.96
CA TYR A 216 -16.85 -1.00 -16.25
C TYR A 216 -16.06 -0.16 -17.26
N GLY A 217 -15.78 -0.71 -18.44
CA GLY A 217 -14.88 -0.08 -19.44
C GLY A 217 -13.37 -0.33 -19.20
N TYR A 218 -12.95 -0.64 -17.98
CA TYR A 218 -11.52 -0.70 -17.60
C TYR A 218 -10.94 -2.11 -17.42
N LYS A 219 -11.74 -3.17 -17.52
CA LYS A 219 -11.29 -4.57 -17.33
C LYS A 219 -10.18 -4.97 -18.28
N TRP A 220 -10.28 -4.60 -19.56
CA TRP A 220 -9.27 -4.94 -20.56
C TRP A 220 -7.94 -4.23 -20.28
N LYS A 221 -8.00 -2.96 -19.89
CA LYS A 221 -6.82 -2.18 -19.51
C LYS A 221 -6.11 -2.79 -18.28
N TYR A 222 -6.89 -3.16 -17.27
CA TYR A 222 -6.38 -3.85 -16.08
C TYR A 222 -5.78 -5.22 -16.42
N PHE A 223 -6.41 -5.97 -17.32
CA PHE A 223 -5.88 -7.24 -17.81
C PHE A 223 -4.52 -7.06 -18.48
N LEU A 224 -4.40 -6.09 -19.40
CA LEU A 224 -3.14 -5.75 -20.06
C LEU A 224 -2.07 -5.27 -19.07
N LEU A 225 -2.46 -4.51 -18.04
CA LEU A 225 -1.55 -4.09 -16.97
C LEU A 225 -0.96 -5.32 -16.26
N ASN A 226 -1.79 -6.29 -15.89
CA ASN A 226 -1.33 -7.53 -15.25
C ASN A 226 -0.49 -8.39 -16.21
N LEU A 227 -0.89 -8.50 -17.49
CA LEU A 227 -0.15 -9.22 -18.51
C LEU A 227 1.25 -8.65 -18.71
N SER A 228 1.40 -7.34 -18.56
CA SER A 228 2.68 -6.66 -18.69
C SER A 228 3.73 -7.08 -17.64
N PHE A 229 3.30 -7.75 -16.56
CA PHE A 229 4.19 -8.31 -15.54
C PHE A 229 4.59 -9.76 -15.81
N ILE A 230 4.03 -10.44 -16.82
CA ILE A 230 4.28 -11.87 -17.05
C ILE A 230 5.76 -12.19 -17.27
N GLY A 231 6.49 -11.33 -17.97
CA GLY A 231 7.94 -11.48 -18.16
C GLY A 231 8.72 -11.39 -16.85
N TRP A 232 8.32 -10.48 -15.96
CA TRP A 232 8.91 -10.34 -14.63
C TRP A 232 8.58 -11.52 -13.71
N ILE A 233 7.36 -12.06 -13.83
CA ILE A 233 6.94 -13.27 -13.11
C ILE A 233 7.83 -14.45 -13.54
N LEU A 234 8.02 -14.65 -14.85
CA LEU A 234 8.86 -15.72 -15.38
C LEU A 234 10.32 -15.58 -14.90
N LEU A 235 10.86 -14.36 -14.93
CA LEU A 235 12.20 -14.07 -14.42
C LEU A 235 12.31 -14.33 -12.91
N SER A 236 11.27 -14.01 -12.15
CA SER A 236 11.21 -14.27 -10.71
C SER A 236 11.20 -15.78 -10.41
N ILE A 237 10.50 -16.58 -11.23
CA ILE A 237 10.52 -18.05 -11.11
C ILE A 237 11.93 -18.61 -11.40
N MET A 238 12.62 -18.09 -12.42
CA MET A 238 13.99 -18.52 -12.75
C MET A 238 14.99 -18.23 -11.62
N THR A 239 14.73 -17.22 -10.79
CA THR A 239 15.56 -16.88 -9.62
C THR A 239 15.15 -17.64 -8.35
N LEU A 240 14.51 -18.80 -8.49
CA LEU A 240 13.96 -19.61 -7.40
C LEU A 240 12.98 -18.84 -6.50
N GLY A 241 12.28 -17.87 -7.09
CA GLY A 241 11.28 -17.05 -6.41
C GLY A 241 11.84 -15.83 -5.67
N ILE A 242 13.15 -15.62 -5.63
CA ILE A 242 13.76 -14.46 -4.97
C ILE A 242 13.28 -13.15 -5.62
N GLY A 243 13.13 -13.11 -6.94
CA GLY A 243 12.61 -11.94 -7.67
C GLY A 243 11.21 -11.48 -7.21
N PHE A 244 10.40 -12.36 -6.60
CA PHE A 244 9.08 -12.00 -6.11
C PHE A 244 9.12 -10.98 -4.96
N LEU A 245 10.22 -10.89 -4.21
CA LEU A 245 10.37 -9.89 -3.14
C LEU A 245 10.30 -8.45 -3.67
N TRP A 246 10.75 -8.21 -4.90
CA TRP A 246 10.65 -6.91 -5.55
C TRP A 246 9.40 -6.79 -6.43
N LEU A 247 9.03 -7.88 -7.11
CA LEU A 247 7.93 -7.87 -8.06
C LEU A 247 6.58 -7.70 -7.38
N ILE A 248 6.34 -8.32 -6.23
CA ILE A 248 5.06 -8.20 -5.51
C ILE A 248 4.79 -6.73 -5.11
N PRO A 249 5.71 -6.01 -4.43
CA PRO A 249 5.51 -4.59 -4.15
C PRO A 249 5.23 -3.76 -5.39
N TYR A 250 6.00 -4.01 -6.45
CA TYR A 250 5.85 -3.31 -7.71
C TYR A 250 4.45 -3.51 -8.33
N MET A 251 3.95 -4.75 -8.35
CA MET A 251 2.60 -5.05 -8.83
C MET A 251 1.51 -4.42 -7.96
N GLN A 252 1.65 -4.46 -6.63
CA GLN A 252 0.62 -3.97 -5.73
C GLN A 252 0.52 -2.44 -5.75
N VAL A 253 1.65 -1.72 -5.78
CA VAL A 253 1.64 -0.26 -5.97
C VAL A 253 1.09 0.12 -7.34
N SER A 254 1.39 -0.64 -8.40
CA SER A 254 0.81 -0.41 -9.73
C SER A 254 -0.71 -0.58 -9.75
N ARG A 255 -1.25 -1.56 -9.00
CA ARG A 255 -2.69 -1.78 -8.87
C ARG A 255 -3.37 -0.72 -8.02
N ALA A 256 -2.74 -0.29 -6.92
CA ALA A 256 -3.22 0.83 -6.11
C ALA A 256 -3.24 2.13 -6.94
N ARG A 257 -2.23 2.33 -7.79
CA ARG A 257 -2.22 3.45 -8.73
C ARG A 257 -3.35 3.36 -9.76
N PHE A 258 -3.59 2.17 -10.31
CA PHE A 258 -4.72 1.95 -11.22
C PHE A 258 -6.06 2.26 -10.53
N TYR A 259 -6.21 1.90 -9.26
CA TYR A 259 -7.39 2.23 -8.47
C TYR A 259 -7.64 3.74 -8.39
N ASP A 260 -6.62 4.53 -8.05
CA ASP A 260 -6.73 6.00 -7.96
C ASP A 260 -7.18 6.61 -9.30
N LEU A 261 -6.60 6.14 -10.41
CA LEU A 261 -6.94 6.57 -11.77
C LEU A 261 -8.39 6.23 -12.18
N VAL A 262 -8.85 5.01 -11.89
CA VAL A 262 -10.24 4.60 -12.14
C VAL A 262 -11.20 5.41 -11.29
N LYS A 263 -10.86 5.62 -10.02
CA LYS A 263 -11.70 6.36 -9.07
C LYS A 263 -11.91 7.80 -9.56
N HIS A 264 -10.85 8.48 -9.97
CA HIS A 264 -10.91 9.86 -10.44
C HIS A 264 -11.83 10.05 -11.66
N ASN A 265 -11.94 9.04 -12.53
CA ASN A 265 -12.80 9.14 -13.72
C ASN A 265 -14.28 8.77 -13.47
N ASN A 266 -14.59 8.12 -12.34
CA ASN A 266 -15.97 7.72 -12.00
C ASN A 266 -16.65 8.70 -11.04
N ILE A 267 -16.02 9.84 -10.75
CA ILE A 267 -16.55 10.97 -9.97
C ILE A 267 -16.99 12.05 -10.95
#